data_AF-J1SKZ9-F1
#
_entry.id   AF-J1SKZ9-F1
#
_cell.length_a   1.000
_cell.length_b   1.000
_cell.length_c   1.000
_cell.angle_alpha   90.00
_cell.angle_beta   90.00
_cell.angle_gamma   90.00
#
_symmetry.space_group_name_H-M   'P 1'
#
loop_
_entity.id
_entity.type
_entity.pdbx_description
1 polymer ?
#
loop_
_entity_poly.entity_id
_entity_poly.type
_entity_poly.pdbx_seq_one_letter_code
_entity_poly.pdbx_strand_id
1 'polypeptide(L)'
;MRGRLIAAAISVVLAGLESASAEASSSVRLISLFAHMPESVRADIEPDDGDCHIEERRLAYGDAFEVTQEKGMRLIIVPCGPAGAYNMPFAIYGGYGSQISRMVFPMKFSETTGDTAFNIRYDAMERRFTSFVKGRGMGDCGSYYAWRVAEPGNTDLLVLEEVRIKEECDARADGGPATWLLVWKRQ
;
A
#
# COMPACT_ATOMS: atom_id res chain seq x y z
N MET A 1 -50.96 -33.19 -52.30
CA MET A 1 -49.93 -32.12 -52.29
C MET A 1 -49.59 -31.86 -50.82
N ARG A 2 -48.38 -32.26 -50.39
CA ARG A 2 -47.95 -32.21 -48.98
C ARG A 2 -47.54 -30.78 -48.62
N GLY A 3 -48.27 -30.17 -47.68
CA GLY A 3 -47.91 -28.88 -47.07
C GLY A 3 -46.82 -29.06 -46.03
N ARG A 4 -45.74 -28.29 -46.18
CA ARG A 4 -44.76 -27.98 -45.12
C ARG A 4 -45.27 -26.76 -44.36
N LEU A 5 -45.23 -26.79 -43.04
CA LEU A 5 -45.07 -25.60 -42.21
C LEU A 5 -44.30 -25.99 -40.94
N ILE A 6 -43.24 -25.23 -40.70
CA ILE A 6 -42.12 -25.48 -39.80
C ILE A 6 -42.46 -24.87 -38.43
N ALA A 7 -42.18 -25.60 -37.35
CA ALA A 7 -42.36 -25.16 -35.98
C ALA A 7 -41.37 -24.04 -35.61
N ALA A 8 -41.88 -22.98 -35.00
CA ALA A 8 -41.10 -21.88 -34.44
C ALA A 8 -40.54 -22.24 -33.06
N ALA A 9 -39.23 -22.06 -32.87
CA ALA A 9 -38.55 -22.23 -31.59
C ALA A 9 -38.67 -20.96 -30.73
N ILE A 10 -39.14 -21.12 -29.49
CA ILE A 10 -39.19 -20.07 -28.47
C ILE A 10 -37.91 -20.18 -27.64
N SER A 11 -37.02 -19.17 -27.73
CA SER A 11 -35.90 -18.99 -26.80
C SER A 11 -36.34 -18.05 -25.67
N VAL A 12 -36.42 -18.56 -24.45
CA VAL A 12 -36.59 -17.75 -23.24
C VAL A 12 -35.21 -17.42 -22.69
N VAL A 13 -34.87 -16.13 -22.71
CA VAL A 13 -33.69 -15.58 -22.04
C VAL A 13 -34.01 -15.46 -20.55
N LEU A 14 -33.34 -16.25 -19.72
CA LEU A 14 -33.35 -16.06 -18.26
C LEU A 14 -32.43 -14.88 -17.92
N ALA A 15 -33.05 -13.79 -17.48
CA ALA A 15 -32.38 -12.61 -16.95
C ALA A 15 -31.58 -12.96 -15.69
N GLY A 16 -30.31 -12.55 -15.67
CA GLY A 16 -29.43 -12.63 -14.51
C GLY A 16 -29.93 -11.70 -13.40
N LEU A 17 -30.04 -12.23 -12.18
CA LEU A 17 -30.06 -11.46 -10.95
C LEU A 17 -28.61 -11.17 -10.58
N GLU A 18 -28.07 -10.06 -11.08
CA GLU A 18 -26.83 -9.48 -10.55
C GLU A 18 -27.15 -8.84 -9.19
N SER A 19 -26.91 -9.60 -8.13
CA SER A 19 -26.83 -9.06 -6.77
C SER A 19 -25.52 -8.28 -6.68
N ALA A 20 -25.58 -6.97 -6.94
CA ALA A 20 -24.46 -6.08 -6.69
C ALA A 20 -24.28 -5.94 -5.17
N SER A 21 -23.40 -6.76 -4.60
CA SER A 21 -22.69 -6.35 -3.39
C SER A 21 -21.86 -5.13 -3.77
N ALA A 22 -22.13 -3.99 -3.13
CA ALA A 22 -21.25 -2.85 -3.20
C ALA A 22 -19.92 -3.26 -2.56
N GLU A 23 -18.98 -3.75 -3.38
CA GLU A 23 -17.60 -3.95 -2.98
C GLU A 23 -17.01 -2.58 -2.67
N ALA A 24 -16.41 -2.46 -1.48
CA ALA A 24 -15.60 -1.33 -1.10
C ALA A 24 -14.43 -1.20 -2.08
N SER A 25 -14.59 -0.34 -3.09
CA SER A 25 -13.62 -0.24 -4.17
C SER A 25 -12.46 0.66 -3.73
N SER A 26 -11.39 0.03 -3.25
CA SER A 26 -10.08 0.68 -3.21
C SER A 26 -9.47 0.63 -4.62
N SER A 27 -8.94 1.74 -5.11
CA SER A 27 -8.21 1.78 -6.38
C SER A 27 -6.76 2.14 -6.14
N VAL A 28 -5.86 1.52 -6.93
CA VAL A 28 -4.42 1.76 -6.89
C VAL A 28 -4.00 2.37 -8.23
N ARG A 29 -3.29 3.48 -8.18
CA ARG A 29 -2.79 4.20 -9.36
C ARG A 29 -1.29 4.43 -9.22
N LEU A 30 -0.51 3.98 -10.20
CA LEU A 30 0.92 4.28 -10.25
C LEU A 30 1.16 5.78 -10.51
N ILE A 31 2.22 6.31 -9.93
CA ILE A 31 2.66 7.69 -10.14
C ILE A 31 4.05 7.64 -10.77
N SER A 32 4.14 8.14 -12.00
CA SER A 32 5.39 8.16 -12.77
C SER A 32 5.99 9.56 -12.95
N LEU A 33 5.29 10.62 -12.53
CA LEU A 33 5.69 12.01 -12.69
C LEU A 33 5.29 12.81 -11.45
N PHE A 34 6.10 13.81 -11.08
CA PHE A 34 5.80 14.69 -9.96
C PHE A 34 4.50 15.45 -10.17
N ALA A 35 4.22 15.91 -11.40
CA ALA A 35 3.00 16.63 -11.74
C ALA A 35 1.69 15.86 -11.42
N HIS A 36 1.76 14.55 -11.20
CA HIS A 36 0.62 13.72 -10.79
C HIS A 36 0.41 13.65 -9.27
N MET A 37 1.18 14.40 -8.49
CA MET A 37 1.10 14.48 -7.03
C MET A 37 0.58 15.85 -6.56
N PRO A 38 -0.08 15.90 -5.39
CA PRO A 38 -0.42 17.17 -4.74
C PRO A 38 0.82 18.02 -4.45
N GLU A 39 0.63 19.35 -4.43
CA GLU A 39 1.70 20.30 -4.08
C GLU A 39 2.35 20.00 -2.72
N SER A 40 1.57 19.57 -1.73
CA SER A 40 2.11 19.22 -0.40
C SER A 40 3.10 18.04 -0.42
N VAL A 41 2.95 17.10 -1.35
CA VAL A 41 3.89 15.98 -1.54
C VAL A 41 5.10 16.47 -2.32
N ARG A 42 4.86 17.22 -3.40
CA ARG A 42 5.91 17.77 -4.28
C ARG A 42 6.88 18.68 -3.53
N ALA A 43 6.39 19.49 -2.60
CA ALA A 43 7.21 20.37 -1.78
C ALA A 43 8.22 19.62 -0.87
N ASP A 44 7.98 18.34 -0.55
CA ASP A 44 8.89 17.52 0.27
C ASP A 44 9.88 16.70 -0.60
N ILE A 45 9.50 16.34 -1.83
CA ILE A 45 10.29 15.40 -2.66
C ILE A 45 11.04 16.04 -3.84
N GLU A 46 10.57 17.19 -4.35
CA GLU A 46 11.19 17.85 -5.52
C GLU A 46 12.45 18.64 -5.17
N PRO A 47 12.47 19.50 -4.12
CA PRO A 47 13.63 20.34 -3.82
C PRO A 47 14.84 19.49 -3.40
N ASP A 48 16.04 19.90 -3.82
CA ASP A 48 17.31 19.22 -3.46
C ASP A 48 17.57 19.18 -1.94
N ASP A 49 16.95 20.10 -1.19
CA ASP A 49 17.00 20.21 0.27
C ASP A 49 15.73 19.70 0.98
N GLY A 50 14.81 19.07 0.26
CA GLY A 50 13.60 18.46 0.83
C GLY A 50 13.91 17.23 1.69
N ASP A 51 13.13 17.00 2.76
CA ASP A 51 13.36 15.90 3.70
C ASP A 51 13.28 14.53 3.00
N CYS A 52 12.45 14.42 1.97
CA CYS A 52 12.28 13.22 1.16
C CYS A 52 12.81 13.35 -0.27
N HIS A 53 13.77 14.24 -0.54
CA HIS A 53 14.27 14.50 -1.89
C HIS A 53 14.54 13.23 -2.72
N ILE A 54 14.02 13.21 -3.94
CA ILE A 54 14.32 12.20 -4.97
C ILE A 54 14.38 12.85 -6.36
N GLU A 55 15.05 12.19 -7.30
CA GLU A 55 14.99 12.57 -8.71
C GLU A 55 13.76 11.94 -9.39
N GLU A 56 13.06 12.69 -10.24
CA GLU A 56 11.81 12.24 -10.90
C GLU A 56 11.97 10.92 -11.65
N ARG A 57 13.14 10.69 -12.27
CA ARG A 57 13.46 9.45 -13.00
C ARG A 57 13.24 8.19 -12.17
N ARG A 58 13.27 8.31 -10.83
CA ARG A 58 13.02 7.20 -9.92
C ARG A 58 11.57 6.72 -9.94
N LEU A 59 10.62 7.63 -10.20
CA LEU A 59 9.19 7.28 -10.30
C LEU A 59 8.91 6.32 -11.47
N ALA A 60 9.75 6.34 -12.51
CA ALA A 60 9.64 5.45 -13.65
C ALA A 60 9.84 3.96 -13.29
N TYR A 61 10.44 3.65 -12.13
CA TYR A 61 10.59 2.26 -11.66
C TYR A 61 9.32 1.70 -11.00
N GLY A 62 8.25 2.49 -10.89
CA GLY A 62 6.98 2.05 -10.31
C GLY A 62 6.95 2.08 -8.78
N ASP A 63 7.91 2.77 -8.16
CA ASP A 63 8.06 2.83 -6.71
C ASP A 63 7.05 3.80 -6.05
N ALA A 64 6.37 4.65 -6.82
CA ALA A 64 5.36 5.55 -6.29
C ALA A 64 3.95 5.18 -6.77
N PHE A 65 3.00 5.22 -5.85
CA PHE A 65 1.60 4.91 -6.14
C PHE A 65 0.65 5.60 -5.16
N GLU A 66 -0.58 5.76 -5.60
CA GLU A 66 -1.68 6.30 -4.84
C GLU A 66 -2.75 5.24 -4.64
N VAL A 67 -3.23 5.12 -3.40
CA VAL A 67 -4.39 4.33 -3.03
C VAL A 67 -5.54 5.30 -2.74
N THR A 68 -6.64 5.19 -3.48
CA THR A 68 -7.89 5.90 -3.16
C THR A 68 -8.86 4.92 -2.55
N GLN A 69 -9.40 5.26 -1.39
CA GLN A 69 -10.40 4.49 -0.66
C GLN A 69 -11.78 5.15 -0.75
N GLU A 70 -12.78 4.50 -0.17
CA GLU A 70 -14.12 5.06 -0.03
C GLU A 70 -14.12 6.46 0.60
N LYS A 71 -15.13 7.26 0.26
CA LYS A 71 -15.31 8.64 0.77
C LYS A 71 -14.14 9.58 0.45
N GLY A 72 -13.27 9.22 -0.50
CA GLY A 72 -12.23 10.09 -1.05
C GLY A 72 -10.98 10.19 -0.18
N MET A 73 -10.74 9.23 0.71
CA MET A 73 -9.46 9.13 1.42
C MET A 73 -8.36 8.71 0.44
N ARG A 74 -7.21 9.38 0.51
CA ARG A 74 -6.08 9.16 -0.38
C ARG A 74 -4.85 8.85 0.45
N LEU A 75 -4.09 7.84 0.04
CA LEU A 75 -2.77 7.52 0.55
C LEU A 75 -1.79 7.54 -0.63
N ILE A 76 -0.77 8.37 -0.55
CA ILE A 76 0.24 8.55 -1.60
C ILE A 76 1.57 8.07 -1.04
N ILE A 77 2.12 7.04 -1.68
CA ILE A 77 3.33 6.36 -1.28
C ILE A 77 4.41 6.77 -2.26
N VAL A 78 5.52 7.29 -1.74
CA VAL A 78 6.64 7.76 -2.56
C VAL A 78 7.97 7.34 -1.93
N PRO A 79 9.00 7.05 -2.75
CA PRO A 79 10.36 6.94 -2.23
C PRO A 79 10.77 8.21 -1.50
N CYS A 80 11.52 8.08 -0.41
CA CYS A 80 11.94 9.20 0.43
C CYS A 80 13.45 9.13 0.69
N GLY A 81 14.24 9.88 -0.08
CA GLY A 81 15.71 9.84 0.00
C GLY A 81 16.35 8.64 -0.70
N PRO A 82 17.70 8.52 -0.67
CA PRO A 82 18.45 7.56 -1.47
C PRO A 82 18.14 6.10 -1.11
N ALA A 83 18.16 5.22 -2.12
CA ALA A 83 18.06 3.79 -1.88
C ALA A 83 19.35 3.24 -1.27
N GLY A 84 19.24 2.44 -0.21
CA GLY A 84 20.34 1.63 0.30
C GLY A 84 20.50 0.33 -0.49
N ALA A 85 21.56 -0.44 -0.18
CA ALA A 85 21.87 -1.69 -0.86
C ALA A 85 20.75 -2.75 -0.79
N TYR A 86 19.89 -2.70 0.24
CA TYR A 86 18.83 -3.70 0.47
C TYR A 86 17.52 -3.12 1.01
N ASN A 87 17.51 -1.84 1.37
CA ASN A 87 16.37 -1.13 1.93
C ASN A 87 16.10 0.13 1.12
N MET A 88 14.91 0.20 0.55
CA MET A 88 14.40 1.41 -0.09
C MET A 88 13.47 2.14 0.89
N PRO A 89 13.76 3.39 1.27
CA PRO A 89 12.92 4.21 2.14
C PRO A 89 11.71 4.79 1.39
N PHE A 90 10.58 4.88 2.09
CA PHE A 90 9.32 5.42 1.61
C PHE A 90 8.65 6.29 2.66
N ALA A 91 8.03 7.38 2.23
CA ALA A 91 7.06 8.14 3.01
C ALA A 91 5.64 7.82 2.52
N ILE A 92 4.67 7.93 3.43
CA ILE A 92 3.24 7.91 3.07
C ILE A 92 2.66 9.27 3.41
N TYR A 93 1.90 9.83 2.48
CA TYR A 93 1.12 11.03 2.67
C TYR A 93 -0.35 10.65 2.64
N GLY A 94 -1.13 11.14 3.60
CA GLY A 94 -2.51 10.72 3.78
C GLY A 94 -3.45 11.88 4.04
N GLY A 95 -4.71 11.69 3.66
CA GLY A 95 -5.81 12.58 4.04
C GLY A 95 -6.96 12.55 3.03
N TYR A 96 -7.67 13.67 2.92
CA TYR A 96 -8.90 13.78 2.13
C TYR A 96 -8.86 15.00 1.21
N GLY A 97 -9.32 14.84 -0.03
CA GLY A 97 -9.34 15.94 -1.01
C GLY A 97 -7.95 16.55 -1.24
N SER A 98 -7.81 17.85 -0.94
CA SER A 98 -6.54 18.58 -0.99
C SER A 98 -5.79 18.60 0.34
N GLN A 99 -6.41 18.15 1.44
CA GLN A 99 -5.78 18.08 2.76
C GLN A 99 -4.96 16.79 2.85
N ILE A 100 -3.79 16.79 2.24
CA ILE A 100 -2.84 15.68 2.22
C ILE A 100 -1.59 16.10 2.97
N SER A 101 -1.19 15.33 3.97
CA SER A 101 -0.03 15.60 4.82
C SER A 101 0.81 14.35 5.01
N ARG A 102 2.10 14.53 5.30
CA ARG A 102 3.01 13.42 5.61
C ARG A 102 2.52 12.70 6.86
N MET A 103 2.44 11.39 6.77
CA MET A 103 2.01 10.54 7.87
C MET A 103 3.19 10.15 8.75
N VAL A 104 2.88 9.95 10.02
CA VAL A 104 3.73 9.25 10.95
C VAL A 104 3.21 7.84 11.16
N PHE A 105 4.11 6.87 11.20
CA PHE A 105 3.78 5.46 11.36
C PHE A 105 3.63 5.13 12.85
N PRO A 106 2.50 4.52 13.26
CA PRO A 106 2.41 3.98 14.60
C PRO A 106 3.38 2.80 14.72
N MET A 107 4.33 2.89 15.64
CA MET A 107 5.33 1.88 15.93
C MET A 107 5.17 1.37 17.37
N LYS A 108 5.34 0.07 17.61
CA LYS A 108 5.14 -0.51 18.94
C LYS A 108 6.32 -0.31 19.89
N PHE A 109 7.55 -0.34 19.38
CA PHE A 109 8.78 -0.43 20.18
C PHE A 109 9.65 0.83 20.11
N SER A 110 9.06 1.93 19.65
CA SER A 110 9.74 3.22 19.61
C SER A 110 8.90 4.23 20.37
N GLU A 111 9.54 5.01 21.26
CA GLU A 111 8.93 6.21 21.85
C GLU A 111 8.79 7.34 20.81
N THR A 112 9.40 7.17 19.63
CA THR A 112 9.19 8.01 18.46
C THR A 112 8.26 7.32 17.47
N THR A 113 7.37 8.08 16.86
CA THR A 113 6.75 7.66 15.61
C THR A 113 7.81 7.65 14.51
N GLY A 114 7.87 6.61 13.69
CA GLY A 114 8.68 6.65 12.47
C GLY A 114 7.98 7.48 11.40
N ASP A 115 8.71 8.19 10.55
CA ASP A 115 8.17 8.94 9.41
C ASP A 115 8.58 8.32 8.05
N THR A 116 9.31 7.20 8.12
CA THR A 116 9.86 6.46 6.99
C THR A 116 9.62 4.96 7.17
N ALA A 117 9.06 4.33 6.14
CA ALA A 117 8.92 2.88 6.02
C ALA A 117 9.94 2.34 5.00
N PHE A 118 10.25 1.04 5.04
CA PHE A 118 11.22 0.44 4.13
C PHE A 118 10.64 -0.73 3.35
N ASN A 119 11.00 -0.83 2.07
CA ASN A 119 10.56 -1.90 1.16
C ASN A 119 9.03 -2.10 1.22
N ILE A 120 8.29 -1.00 1.12
CA ILE A 120 6.86 -1.00 1.38
C ILE A 120 6.09 -1.81 0.34
N ARG A 121 5.04 -2.51 0.77
CA ARG A 121 4.07 -3.14 -0.12
C ARG A 121 2.65 -2.84 0.35
N TYR A 122 1.73 -2.73 -0.62
CA TYR A 122 0.30 -2.63 -0.37
C TYR A 122 -0.42 -3.84 -0.94
N ASP A 123 -1.24 -4.49 -0.11
CA ASP A 123 -2.22 -5.49 -0.52
C ASP A 123 -3.60 -4.82 -0.58
N ALA A 124 -4.14 -4.69 -1.78
CA ALA A 124 -5.43 -4.03 -2.01
C ALA A 124 -6.61 -4.88 -1.50
N MET A 125 -6.49 -6.21 -1.50
CA MET A 125 -7.54 -7.10 -1.02
C MET A 125 -7.63 -7.04 0.51
N GLU A 126 -6.49 -7.04 1.20
CA GLU A 126 -6.44 -6.93 2.66
C GLU A 126 -6.49 -5.48 3.16
N ARG A 127 -6.43 -4.49 2.25
CA ARG A 127 -6.23 -3.06 2.56
C ARG A 127 -5.05 -2.86 3.54
N ARG A 128 -3.94 -3.55 3.26
CA ARG A 128 -2.83 -3.73 4.21
C ARG A 128 -1.51 -3.23 3.64
N PHE A 129 -0.86 -2.36 4.39
CA PHE A 129 0.53 -1.96 4.16
C PHE A 129 1.48 -2.84 4.96
N THR A 130 2.64 -3.11 4.37
CA THR A 130 3.73 -3.80 5.04
C THR A 130 5.03 -3.05 4.82
N SER A 131 5.85 -2.92 5.85
CA SER A 131 7.23 -2.44 5.78
C SER A 131 8.14 -3.57 6.20
N PHE A 132 9.17 -3.83 5.40
CA PHE A 132 10.17 -4.81 5.70
C PHE A 132 11.57 -4.19 5.69
N VAL A 133 12.09 -3.90 6.88
CA VAL A 133 13.49 -3.51 7.07
C VAL A 133 14.34 -4.76 7.08
N LYS A 134 15.14 -4.98 6.04
CA LYS A 134 16.09 -6.10 6.00
C LYS A 134 17.33 -5.75 6.82
N GLY A 135 17.87 -6.72 7.57
CA GLY A 135 19.18 -6.58 8.20
C GLY A 135 20.34 -6.68 7.19
N ARG A 136 20.14 -7.43 6.10
CA ARG A 136 21.09 -7.57 4.98
C ARG A 136 20.38 -7.98 3.68
N GLY A 137 21.11 -8.03 2.57
CA GLY A 137 20.56 -8.29 1.23
C GLY A 137 19.69 -9.54 1.09
N MET A 138 19.98 -10.62 1.83
CA MET A 138 19.19 -11.85 1.78
C MET A 138 17.80 -11.70 2.44
N GLY A 139 17.62 -10.74 3.35
CA GLY A 139 16.36 -10.58 4.09
C GLY A 139 16.03 -11.75 5.00
N ASP A 140 17.04 -12.43 5.53
CA ASP A 140 16.92 -13.55 6.48
C ASP A 140 16.78 -13.11 7.95
N CYS A 141 16.82 -11.80 8.19
CA CYS A 141 16.68 -11.13 9.47
C CYS A 141 16.19 -9.68 9.26
N GLY A 142 15.71 -9.05 10.32
CA GLY A 142 15.28 -7.65 10.33
C GLY A 142 13.96 -7.43 11.06
N SER A 143 13.21 -6.42 10.63
CA SER A 143 11.94 -6.02 11.25
C SER A 143 10.84 -5.88 10.21
N TYR A 144 9.67 -6.38 10.56
CA TYR A 144 8.47 -6.33 9.74
C TYR A 144 7.34 -5.69 10.51
N TYR A 145 6.70 -4.73 9.85
CA TYR A 145 5.54 -4.01 10.36
C TYR A 145 4.40 -4.16 9.37
N ALA A 146 3.20 -4.41 9.88
CA ALA A 146 2.00 -4.39 9.08
C ALA A 146 1.01 -3.39 9.66
N TRP A 147 0.44 -2.57 8.78
CA TRP A 147 -0.65 -1.66 9.09
C TRP A 147 -1.84 -1.95 8.20
N ARG A 148 -3.04 -1.78 8.74
CA ARG A 148 -4.27 -1.75 7.95
C ARG A 148 -4.69 -0.31 7.75
N VAL A 149 -5.19 -0.03 6.56
CA VAL A 149 -5.88 1.23 6.28
C VAL A 149 -7.11 1.31 7.15
N ALA A 150 -7.24 2.39 7.93
CA ALA A 150 -8.35 2.53 8.85
C ALA A 150 -9.69 2.61 8.12
N GLU A 151 -10.74 2.16 8.78
CA GLU A 151 -12.09 2.32 8.26
C GLU A 151 -12.50 3.80 8.22
N PRO A 152 -13.37 4.21 7.28
CA PRO A 152 -13.76 5.60 7.15
C PRO A 152 -14.36 6.17 8.44
N GLY A 153 -13.88 7.33 8.88
CA GLY A 153 -14.34 8.02 10.09
C GLY A 153 -13.47 7.77 11.33
N ASN A 154 -12.42 6.95 11.23
CA ASN A 154 -11.35 6.93 12.22
C ASN A 154 -10.48 8.20 12.12
N THR A 155 -9.94 8.68 13.24
CA THR A 155 -8.99 9.79 13.26
C THR A 155 -7.64 9.38 12.67
N ASP A 156 -7.25 8.12 12.86
CA ASP A 156 -6.03 7.57 12.31
C ASP A 156 -6.29 7.00 10.92
N LEU A 157 -5.38 7.23 9.97
CA LEU A 157 -5.49 6.67 8.60
C LEU A 157 -4.86 5.28 8.48
N LEU A 158 -3.94 4.94 9.38
CA LEU A 158 -3.26 3.64 9.45
C LEU A 158 -3.31 3.11 10.88
N VAL A 159 -3.62 1.83 11.03
CA VAL A 159 -3.63 1.16 12.32
C VAL A 159 -2.63 0.01 12.29
N LEU A 160 -1.69 0.01 13.24
CA LEU A 160 -0.71 -1.07 13.36
C LEU A 160 -1.43 -2.38 13.71
N GLU A 161 -1.11 -3.45 12.97
CA GLU A 161 -1.72 -4.78 13.16
C GLU A 161 -0.74 -5.80 13.71
N GLU A 162 0.51 -5.74 13.25
CA GLU A 162 1.49 -6.78 13.50
C GLU A 162 2.90 -6.24 13.48
N VAL A 163 3.72 -6.73 14.40
CA VAL A 163 5.17 -6.53 14.39
C VAL A 163 5.87 -7.87 14.56
N ARG A 164 6.80 -8.16 13.65
CA ARG A 164 7.68 -9.33 13.72
C ARG A 164 9.12 -8.92 13.60
N ILE A 165 9.99 -9.59 14.34
CA ILE A 165 11.42 -9.30 14.36
C ILE A 165 12.18 -10.62 14.38
N LYS A 166 13.25 -10.67 13.58
CA LYS A 166 14.29 -11.68 13.68
C LYS A 166 15.63 -10.96 13.76
N GLU A 167 16.26 -10.99 14.93
CA GLU A 167 17.47 -10.20 15.19
C GLU A 167 18.70 -10.82 14.50
N GLU A 168 18.82 -12.14 14.53
CA GLU A 168 19.98 -12.85 14.00
C GLU A 168 19.83 -13.21 12.51
N CYS A 169 20.85 -12.86 11.73
CA CYS A 169 20.97 -13.25 10.32
C CYS A 169 21.74 -14.56 10.21
N ASP A 170 21.02 -15.66 9.98
CA ASP A 170 21.51 -17.04 10.03
C ASP A 170 21.63 -17.70 8.64
N ALA A 171 21.48 -16.92 7.57
CA ALA A 171 21.40 -17.37 6.18
C ALA A 171 20.22 -18.30 5.88
N ARG A 172 19.16 -18.21 6.70
CA ARG A 172 17.93 -18.95 6.50
C ARG A 172 16.76 -17.97 6.44
N ALA A 173 16.26 -17.75 5.23
CA ALA A 173 15.09 -16.91 5.04
C ALA A 173 13.83 -17.55 5.63
N ASP A 174 13.75 -18.89 5.68
CA ASP A 174 12.68 -19.67 6.32
C ASP A 174 11.26 -19.18 6.04
N GLY A 175 10.95 -18.75 4.82
CA GLY A 175 9.63 -18.23 4.45
C GLY A 175 9.42 -16.73 4.74
N GLY A 176 10.47 -16.02 5.13
CA GLY A 176 10.49 -14.57 5.33
C GLY A 176 9.77 -14.13 6.60
N PRO A 177 9.39 -12.85 6.69
CA PRO A 177 8.80 -12.29 7.91
C PRO A 177 7.62 -13.06 8.51
N ALA A 178 6.82 -13.75 7.69
CA ALA A 178 5.66 -14.51 8.16
C ALA A 178 5.99 -15.61 9.19
N THR A 179 7.23 -16.11 9.20
CA THR A 179 7.67 -17.18 10.11
C THR A 179 8.47 -16.67 11.32
N TRP A 180 8.81 -15.37 11.33
CA TRP A 180 9.57 -14.76 12.41
C TRP A 180 8.75 -14.64 13.68
N LEU A 181 9.43 -14.40 14.80
CA LEU A 181 8.78 -14.19 16.10
C LEU A 181 7.74 -13.08 16.00
N LEU A 182 6.50 -13.39 16.41
CA LEU A 182 5.44 -12.41 16.58
C LEU A 182 5.69 -11.64 17.86
N VAL A 183 6.24 -10.43 17.74
CA VAL A 183 6.59 -9.59 18.90
C VAL A 183 5.37 -8.82 19.38
N TRP A 184 4.48 -8.43 18.46
CA TRP A 184 3.24 -7.77 18.81
C TRP A 184 2.15 -8.02 17.77
N LYS A 185 0.92 -8.15 18.25
CA LYS A 185 -0.29 -8.19 17.43
C LYS A 185 -1.37 -7.34 18.06
N ARG A 186 -2.13 -6.63 17.23
CA ARG A 186 -3.34 -5.94 17.68
C ARG A 186 -4.31 -6.96 18.28
N GLN A 187 -4.84 -6.64 19.45
CA GLN A 187 -5.85 -7.44 20.15
C GLN A 187 -7.26 -7.11 19.65
#